data_AF-A0A259JXL0-F1
#
_entry.id   AF-A0A259JXL0-F1
#
_cell.length_a   1.000
_cell.length_b   1.000
_cell.length_c   1.000
_cell.angle_alpha   90.00
_cell.angle_beta   90.00
_cell.angle_gamma   90.00
#
_symmetry.space_group_name_H-M   'P 1'
#
loop_
_entity.id
_entity.type
_entity.pdbx_description
1 polymer ?
#
loop_
_entity_poly.entity_id
_entity_poly.type
_entity_poly.pdbx_seq_one_letter_code
_entity_poly.pdbx_strand_id
1 'polypeptide(L)'
;MAAIREVWGSQVPDYSRYVLTAYAAARITPNAEMEDDAAALIASMLTAGLDADALGWAAVVPQGSEAWGLLALAQPSRQGPVTEGQLNSFSGDDESSGQRKPQFLLAGLAGLGRIDSATRAELANDMGLDLDRSTKWSQLIGQAAEVNNPALVAILAGVGMQAREWEAMTPRHLYHIVSALNRVGLSAEARMIAAEAVSRSEG
;
A
#
# COMPACT_ATOMS: atom_id res chain seq x y z
N MET A 1 -8.95 11.77 -20.26
CA MET A 1 -7.78 11.97 -19.39
C MET A 1 -7.43 13.41 -19.09
N ALA A 2 -7.42 14.32 -20.07
CA ALA A 2 -6.96 15.70 -19.87
C ALA A 2 -7.55 16.43 -18.63
N ALA A 3 -8.86 16.31 -18.39
CA ALA A 3 -9.51 16.95 -17.24
C ALA A 3 -9.07 16.37 -15.87
N ILE A 4 -8.82 15.06 -15.77
CA ILE A 4 -8.33 14.45 -14.51
C ILE A 4 -6.87 14.88 -14.27
N ARG A 5 -6.04 14.87 -15.32
CA ARG A 5 -4.66 15.38 -15.25
C ARG A 5 -4.61 16.85 -14.84
N GLU A 6 -5.55 17.67 -15.31
CA GLU A 6 -5.67 19.09 -14.91
C GLU A 6 -6.00 19.24 -13.42
N VAL A 7 -6.91 18.42 -12.89
CA VAL A 7 -7.24 18.39 -11.45
C VAL A 7 -6.04 17.97 -10.61
N TRP A 8 -5.29 16.97 -11.09
CA TRP A 8 -4.09 16.45 -10.43
C TRP A 8 -2.91 17.42 -10.50
N GLY A 9 -2.77 18.17 -11.60
CA GLY A 9 -1.69 19.14 -11.84
C GLY A 9 -0.43 18.49 -12.43
N SER A 10 0.62 19.29 -12.62
CA SER A 10 1.94 18.85 -13.11
C SER A 10 2.93 18.48 -12.00
N GLN A 11 2.47 18.51 -10.75
CA GLN A 11 3.19 18.06 -9.56
C GLN A 11 2.47 16.83 -9.01
N VAL A 12 3.14 16.05 -8.15
CA VAL A 12 2.52 14.94 -7.42
C VAL A 12 1.18 15.40 -6.82
N PRO A 13 0.05 14.77 -7.16
CA PRO A 13 -1.27 15.26 -6.73
C PRO A 13 -1.39 15.17 -5.21
N ASP A 14 -1.91 16.22 -4.57
CA ASP A 14 -2.36 16.12 -3.18
C ASP A 14 -3.35 14.95 -3.07
N TYR A 15 -3.17 14.08 -2.09
CA TYR A 15 -3.96 12.86 -1.90
C TYR A 15 -5.48 13.15 -1.85
N SER A 16 -5.85 14.35 -1.40
CA SER A 16 -7.23 14.86 -1.44
C SER A 16 -7.84 14.84 -2.86
N ARG A 17 -7.05 15.06 -3.90
CA ARG A 17 -7.47 15.06 -5.32
C ARG A 17 -7.73 13.65 -5.83
N TYR A 18 -7.02 12.64 -5.32
CA TYR A 18 -7.30 11.24 -5.64
C TYR A 18 -8.68 10.83 -5.13
N VAL A 19 -9.07 11.27 -3.94
CA VAL A 19 -10.42 11.04 -3.39
C VAL A 19 -11.50 11.66 -4.28
N LEU A 20 -11.30 12.91 -4.73
CA LEU A 20 -12.27 13.62 -5.56
C LEU A 20 -12.46 13.00 -6.95
N THR A 21 -11.46 12.27 -7.45
CA THR A 21 -11.43 11.73 -8.82
C THR A 21 -11.72 10.24 -8.91
N ALA A 22 -11.89 9.53 -7.78
CA ALA A 22 -12.01 8.07 -7.74
C ALA A 22 -13.07 7.49 -8.69
N TYR A 23 -14.29 8.03 -8.66
CA TYR A 23 -15.37 7.59 -9.54
C TYR A 23 -15.21 8.05 -11.00
N ALA A 24 -14.42 9.09 -11.25
CA ALA A 24 -14.06 9.47 -12.61
C ALA A 24 -12.98 8.53 -13.16
N ALA A 25 -11.99 8.17 -12.34
CA ALA A 25 -10.96 7.19 -12.64
C ALA A 25 -11.57 5.82 -12.99
N ALA A 26 -12.54 5.35 -12.21
CA ALA A 26 -13.23 4.07 -12.46
C ALA A 26 -14.01 3.99 -13.77
N ARG A 27 -14.31 5.12 -14.42
CA ARG A 27 -14.99 5.13 -15.73
C ARG A 27 -14.03 4.98 -16.90
N ILE A 28 -12.72 5.00 -16.66
CA ILE A 28 -11.71 4.88 -17.71
C ILE A 28 -11.48 3.41 -18.01
N THR A 29 -11.62 3.04 -19.27
CA THR A 29 -11.26 1.70 -19.75
C THR A 29 -9.73 1.55 -19.75
N PRO A 30 -9.18 0.53 -19.06
CA PRO A 30 -7.75 0.26 -19.08
C PRO A 30 -7.22 0.08 -20.49
N ASN A 31 -6.09 0.71 -20.79
CA ASN A 31 -5.37 0.52 -22.05
C ASN A 31 -3.86 0.70 -21.83
N ALA A 32 -3.05 0.07 -22.67
CA ALA A 32 -1.59 0.11 -22.56
C ALA A 32 -1.00 1.50 -22.90
N GLU A 33 -1.71 2.34 -23.66
CA GLU A 33 -1.28 3.70 -23.98
C GLU A 33 -1.34 4.64 -22.74
N MET A 34 -1.98 4.19 -21.67
CA MET A 34 -2.17 4.92 -20.41
C MET A 34 -1.38 4.30 -19.25
N GLU A 35 -0.35 3.50 -19.56
CA GLU A 35 0.56 2.90 -18.58
C GLU A 35 1.10 3.93 -17.59
N ASP A 36 1.58 5.08 -18.09
CA ASP A 36 2.14 6.16 -17.28
C ASP A 36 1.12 6.77 -16.28
N ASP A 37 -0.18 6.72 -16.59
CA ASP A 37 -1.23 7.23 -15.70
C ASP A 37 -1.78 6.15 -14.75
N ALA A 38 -1.44 4.87 -14.99
CA ALA A 38 -2.12 3.74 -14.35
C ALA A 38 -1.98 3.78 -12.83
N ALA A 39 -0.80 4.13 -12.31
CA ALA A 39 -0.55 4.22 -10.87
C ALA A 39 -1.48 5.24 -10.19
N ALA A 40 -1.60 6.45 -10.75
CA ALA A 40 -2.45 7.51 -10.24
C ALA A 40 -3.95 7.16 -10.33
N LEU A 41 -4.38 6.53 -11.43
CA LEU A 41 -5.76 6.06 -11.60
C LEU A 41 -6.12 4.97 -10.60
N ILE A 42 -5.23 3.99 -10.42
CA ILE A 42 -5.37 2.92 -9.43
C ILE A 42 -5.41 3.49 -8.02
N ALA A 43 -4.45 4.34 -7.64
CA ALA A 43 -4.43 5.00 -6.33
C ALA A 43 -5.75 5.74 -6.07
N SER A 44 -6.24 6.51 -7.05
CA SER A 44 -7.52 7.21 -6.98
C SER A 44 -8.70 6.28 -6.73
N MET A 45 -8.85 5.18 -7.49
CA MET A 45 -9.90 4.19 -7.28
C MET A 45 -9.84 3.56 -5.88
N LEU A 46 -8.64 3.22 -5.39
CA LEU A 46 -8.44 2.60 -4.08
C LEU A 46 -8.83 3.52 -2.92
N THR A 47 -8.71 4.85 -3.08
CA THR A 47 -9.16 5.80 -2.05
C THR A 47 -10.66 5.72 -1.74
N ALA A 48 -11.47 5.24 -2.70
CA ALA A 48 -12.91 5.06 -2.54
C ALA A 48 -13.32 3.59 -2.39
N GLY A 49 -12.36 2.68 -2.20
CA GLY A 49 -12.61 1.23 -2.10
C GLY A 49 -13.07 0.58 -3.40
N LEU A 50 -12.78 1.19 -4.56
CA LEU A 50 -13.12 0.66 -5.89
C LEU A 50 -12.11 -0.42 -6.33
N ASP A 51 -11.88 -1.43 -5.47
CA ASP A 51 -10.89 -2.49 -5.66
C ASP A 51 -11.11 -3.23 -6.99
N ALA A 52 -12.36 -3.50 -7.35
CA ALA A 52 -12.69 -4.23 -8.59
C ALA A 52 -12.33 -3.44 -9.85
N ASP A 53 -12.62 -2.14 -9.87
CA ASP A 53 -12.29 -1.26 -10.99
C ASP A 53 -10.76 -1.10 -11.11
N ALA A 54 -10.07 -0.92 -9.99
CA ALA A 54 -8.60 -0.89 -9.94
C ALA A 54 -7.99 -2.18 -10.51
N LEU A 55 -8.51 -3.35 -10.10
CA LEU A 55 -8.03 -4.64 -10.58
C LEU A 55 -8.26 -4.88 -12.08
N GLY A 56 -9.18 -4.15 -12.71
CA GLY A 56 -9.35 -4.14 -14.17
C GLY A 56 -8.07 -3.75 -14.93
N TRP A 57 -7.16 -3.00 -14.28
CA TRP A 57 -5.90 -2.57 -14.87
C TRP A 57 -4.81 -3.64 -14.88
N ALA A 58 -5.00 -4.77 -14.22
CA ALA A 58 -3.97 -5.79 -14.04
C ALA A 58 -3.34 -6.31 -15.36
N ALA A 59 -4.09 -6.28 -16.47
CA ALA A 59 -3.63 -6.76 -17.77
C ALA A 59 -2.72 -5.76 -18.52
N VAL A 60 -2.70 -4.49 -18.12
CA VAL A 60 -1.97 -3.42 -18.82
C VAL A 60 -0.83 -2.83 -18.00
N VAL A 61 -0.69 -3.22 -16.73
CA VAL A 61 0.37 -2.72 -15.84
C VAL A 61 1.58 -3.66 -15.88
N PRO A 62 2.80 -3.15 -16.15
CA PRO A 62 4.00 -3.97 -16.08
C PRO A 62 4.26 -4.44 -14.66
N GLN A 63 4.75 -5.67 -14.53
CA GLN A 63 5.27 -6.15 -13.26
C GLN A 63 6.43 -5.25 -12.80
N GLY A 64 6.46 -4.91 -11.50
CA GLY A 64 7.47 -4.02 -10.94
C GLY A 64 7.04 -2.55 -10.94
N SER A 65 6.14 -2.12 -11.82
CA SER A 65 5.64 -0.74 -11.79
C SER A 65 4.94 -0.36 -10.47
N GLU A 66 4.84 0.94 -10.19
CA GLU A 66 4.05 1.44 -9.06
C GLU A 66 2.61 0.93 -9.11
N ALA A 67 2.01 0.97 -10.29
CA ALA A 67 0.67 0.46 -10.57
C ALA A 67 0.54 -1.02 -10.16
N TRP A 68 1.52 -1.85 -10.53
CA TRP A 68 1.56 -3.25 -10.10
C TRP A 68 1.67 -3.38 -8.58
N GLY A 69 2.48 -2.56 -7.91
CA GLY A 69 2.63 -2.58 -6.44
C GLY A 69 1.32 -2.28 -5.72
N LEU A 70 0.56 -1.29 -6.20
CA LEU A 70 -0.76 -0.96 -5.67
C LEU A 70 -1.76 -2.12 -5.86
N LEU A 71 -1.79 -2.74 -7.05
CA LEU A 71 -2.60 -3.95 -7.26
C LEU A 71 -2.12 -5.12 -6.39
N ALA A 72 -0.81 -5.20 -6.13
CA ALA A 72 -0.24 -6.22 -5.26
C ALA A 72 -0.71 -6.13 -3.81
N LEU A 73 -1.08 -4.93 -3.37
CA LEU A 73 -1.71 -4.69 -2.09
C LEU A 73 -3.24 -4.83 -2.17
N ALA A 74 -3.89 -4.35 -3.23
CA ALA A 74 -5.35 -4.25 -3.31
C ALA A 74 -6.09 -5.59 -3.55
N GLN A 75 -5.47 -6.58 -4.20
CA GLN A 75 -6.13 -7.85 -4.53
C GLN A 75 -6.78 -8.54 -3.31
N PRO A 76 -8.08 -8.89 -3.31
CA PRO A 76 -8.69 -9.63 -2.19
C PRO A 76 -8.08 -11.01 -1.96
N SER A 77 -7.72 -11.68 -3.06
CA SER A 77 -7.07 -13.01 -3.07
C SER A 77 -5.97 -13.02 -4.12
N ARG A 78 -4.80 -13.57 -3.79
CA ARG A 78 -3.64 -13.64 -4.69
C ARG A 78 -3.19 -15.09 -4.90
N GLN A 79 -2.79 -15.42 -6.13
CA GLN A 79 -2.40 -16.78 -6.53
C GLN A 79 -0.91 -17.07 -6.23
N GLY A 80 -0.47 -16.74 -5.01
CA GLY A 80 0.91 -16.98 -4.57
C GLY A 80 1.57 -15.77 -3.92
N PRO A 81 2.71 -15.98 -3.25
CA PRO A 81 3.49 -14.90 -2.66
C PRO A 81 4.12 -14.02 -3.75
N VAL A 82 4.32 -12.75 -3.42
CA VAL A 82 5.18 -11.82 -4.15
C VAL A 82 6.62 -12.28 -3.98
N THR A 83 7.35 -12.34 -5.09
CA THR A 83 8.74 -12.80 -5.09
C THR A 83 9.72 -11.65 -4.84
N GLU A 84 10.94 -12.00 -4.47
CA GLU A 84 12.05 -11.04 -4.34
C GLU A 84 12.26 -10.26 -5.64
N GLY A 85 12.37 -10.95 -6.78
CA GLY A 85 12.60 -10.30 -8.08
C GLY A 85 11.50 -9.31 -8.48
N GLN A 86 10.26 -9.57 -8.07
CA GLN A 86 9.14 -8.63 -8.25
C GLN A 86 9.34 -7.34 -7.46
N LEU A 87 9.78 -7.44 -6.21
CA LEU A 87 10.07 -6.28 -5.37
C LEU A 87 11.36 -5.56 -5.76
N ASN A 88 12.38 -6.28 -6.20
CA ASN A 88 13.62 -5.67 -6.70
C ASN A 88 13.37 -4.88 -7.99
N SER A 89 12.51 -5.37 -8.89
CA SER A 89 12.06 -4.60 -10.06
C SER A 89 11.38 -3.31 -9.63
N PHE A 90 10.45 -3.38 -8.68
CA PHE A 90 9.78 -2.19 -8.14
C PHE A 90 10.75 -1.20 -7.50
N SER A 91 11.71 -1.68 -6.72
CA SER A 91 12.72 -0.82 -6.10
C SER A 91 13.69 -0.22 -7.10
N GLY A 92 13.91 -0.87 -8.25
CA GLY A 92 14.76 -0.36 -9.32
C GLY A 92 14.11 0.76 -10.13
N ASP A 93 12.79 0.70 -10.30
CA ASP A 93 11.99 1.69 -11.03
C ASP A 93 11.47 2.82 -10.12
N ASP A 94 11.73 2.76 -8.80
CA ASP A 94 11.28 3.76 -7.84
C ASP A 94 12.16 5.01 -7.85
N GLU A 95 11.51 6.18 -7.94
CA GLU A 95 12.14 7.50 -7.89
C GLU A 95 11.92 8.20 -6.52
N SER A 96 11.24 7.55 -5.57
CA SER A 96 10.92 8.16 -4.28
C SER A 96 12.16 8.43 -3.42
N SER A 97 12.13 9.54 -2.68
CA SER A 97 13.25 9.93 -1.81
C SER A 97 13.54 8.86 -0.76
N GLY A 98 14.77 8.34 -0.77
CA GLY A 98 15.22 7.33 0.17
C GLY A 98 14.53 5.96 0.02
N GLN A 99 14.00 5.64 -1.17
CA GLN A 99 13.34 4.36 -1.46
C GLN A 99 12.13 4.11 -0.55
N ARG A 100 11.37 5.17 -0.26
CA ARG A 100 10.28 5.15 0.71
C ARG A 100 9.11 4.28 0.25
N LYS A 101 8.74 4.36 -1.04
CA LYS A 101 7.69 3.53 -1.64
C LYS A 101 8.00 2.02 -1.54
N PRO A 102 9.18 1.52 -1.94
CA PRO A 102 9.55 0.12 -1.79
C PRO A 102 9.49 -0.37 -0.35
N GLN A 103 9.98 0.45 0.60
CA GLN A 103 9.93 0.09 2.02
C GLN A 103 8.49 -0.07 2.53
N PHE A 104 7.59 0.83 2.14
CA PHE A 104 6.17 0.72 2.48
C PHE A 104 5.47 -0.43 1.77
N LEU A 105 5.80 -0.68 0.51
CA LEU A 105 5.27 -1.82 -0.23
C LEU A 105 5.68 -3.13 0.46
N LEU A 106 6.96 -3.29 0.83
CA LEU A 106 7.46 -4.45 1.57
C LEU A 106 6.72 -4.61 2.90
N ALA A 107 6.57 -3.53 3.67
CA ALA A 107 5.85 -3.55 4.95
C ALA A 107 4.37 -3.95 4.79
N GLY A 108 3.69 -3.41 3.78
CA GLY A 108 2.30 -3.72 3.46
C GLY A 108 2.13 -5.18 3.04
N LEU A 109 2.98 -5.67 2.13
CA LEU A 109 2.96 -7.07 1.69
C LEU A 109 3.26 -8.03 2.83
N ALA A 110 4.23 -7.70 3.68
CA ALA A 110 4.55 -8.48 4.87
C ALA A 110 3.37 -8.53 5.85
N GLY A 111 2.72 -7.40 6.13
CA GLY A 111 1.56 -7.36 7.02
C GLY A 111 0.36 -8.12 6.45
N LEU A 112 0.16 -8.10 5.13
CA LEU A 112 -0.87 -8.87 4.45
C LEU A 112 -0.55 -10.37 4.33
N GLY A 113 0.64 -10.81 4.73
CA GLY A 113 1.09 -12.20 4.57
C GLY A 113 1.29 -12.61 3.11
N ARG A 114 1.69 -11.66 2.25
CA ARG A 114 1.84 -11.85 0.80
C ARG A 114 3.27 -12.10 0.33
N ILE A 115 4.20 -12.23 1.27
CA ILE A 115 5.60 -12.51 1.01
C ILE A 115 6.02 -13.56 2.03
N ASP A 116 6.86 -14.50 1.62
CA ASP A 116 7.38 -15.49 2.56
C ASP A 116 8.37 -14.86 3.55
N SER A 117 8.58 -15.56 4.67
CA SER A 117 9.38 -15.03 5.77
C SER A 117 10.86 -14.85 5.43
N ALA A 118 11.41 -15.67 4.52
CA ALA A 118 12.82 -15.62 4.15
C ALA A 118 13.08 -14.41 3.25
N THR A 119 12.31 -14.29 2.16
CA THR A 119 12.40 -13.13 1.25
C THR A 119 12.09 -11.82 1.97
N ARG A 120 11.10 -11.79 2.88
CA ARG A 120 10.85 -10.60 3.70
C ARG A 120 12.08 -10.19 4.52
N ALA A 121 12.75 -11.14 5.15
CA ALA A 121 13.89 -10.85 6.03
C ALA A 121 15.10 -10.32 5.23
N GLU A 122 15.34 -10.89 4.05
CA GLU A 122 16.38 -10.48 3.11
C GLU A 122 16.14 -9.05 2.61
N LEU A 123 14.97 -8.78 2.01
CA LEU A 123 14.64 -7.44 1.51
C LEU A 123 14.60 -6.38 2.61
N ALA A 124 14.12 -6.74 3.81
CA ALA A 124 14.15 -5.83 4.94
C ALA A 124 15.59 -5.49 5.36
N ASN A 125 16.52 -6.46 5.30
CA ASN A 125 17.93 -6.22 5.58
C ASN A 125 18.56 -5.27 4.56
N ASP A 126 18.33 -5.53 3.27
CA ASP A 126 18.85 -4.72 2.16
C ASP A 126 18.37 -3.26 2.23
N MET A 127 17.12 -3.05 2.64
CA MET A 127 16.53 -1.74 2.84
C MET A 127 16.85 -1.11 4.22
N GLY A 128 17.63 -1.78 5.08
CA GLY A 128 17.97 -1.30 6.41
C GLY A 128 16.77 -1.21 7.38
N LEU A 129 15.72 -2.00 7.14
CA LEU A 129 14.49 -2.02 7.91
C LEU A 129 14.52 -3.08 9.02
N ASP A 130 14.07 -2.67 10.20
CA ASP A 130 13.82 -3.57 11.33
C ASP A 130 12.30 -3.63 11.60
N LEU A 131 11.59 -4.41 10.78
CA LEU A 131 10.12 -4.55 10.87
C LEU A 131 9.69 -5.26 12.17
N ASP A 132 10.53 -6.16 12.68
CA ASP A 132 10.24 -6.99 13.85
C ASP A 132 10.47 -6.25 15.18
N ARG A 133 11.15 -5.10 15.17
CA ARG A 133 11.34 -4.26 16.36
C ARG A 133 10.02 -3.85 16.97
N SER A 134 9.77 -4.31 18.19
CA SER A 134 8.56 -3.98 18.94
C SER A 134 8.71 -2.71 19.78
N THR A 135 7.59 -2.01 19.96
CA THR A 135 7.40 -0.90 20.90
C THR A 135 6.24 -1.26 21.83
N LYS A 136 6.03 -0.49 22.91
CA LYS A 136 4.85 -0.71 23.78
C LYS A 136 3.54 -0.69 22.98
N TRP A 137 3.40 0.24 22.04
CA TRP A 137 2.20 0.32 21.19
C TRP A 137 2.07 -0.90 20.26
N SER A 138 3.15 -1.32 19.59
CA SER A 138 3.07 -2.46 18.66
C SER A 138 2.85 -3.80 19.39
N GLN A 139 3.31 -3.92 20.63
CA GLN A 139 2.95 -5.03 21.51
C GLN A 139 1.47 -5.02 21.86
N LEU A 140 0.88 -3.86 22.17
CA LEU A 140 -0.55 -3.77 22.50
C LEU A 140 -1.45 -4.16 21.32
N ILE A 141 -1.17 -3.65 20.12
CA ILE A 141 -1.96 -4.00 18.92
C ILE A 141 -1.78 -5.48 18.53
N GLY A 142 -0.55 -6.02 18.69
CA GLY A 142 -0.27 -7.43 18.50
C GLY A 142 -1.05 -8.32 19.47
N GLN A 143 -1.04 -8.00 20.76
CA GLN A 143 -1.80 -8.74 21.78
C GLN A 143 -3.32 -8.66 21.54
N ALA A 144 -3.84 -7.50 21.12
CA ALA A 144 -5.25 -7.36 20.76
C ALA A 144 -5.63 -8.26 19.58
N ALA A 145 -4.74 -8.40 18.58
CA ALA A 145 -4.94 -9.30 17.46
C ALA A 145 -4.77 -10.78 17.86
N GLU A 146 -3.90 -11.11 18.81
CA GLU A 146 -3.72 -12.47 19.34
C GLU A 146 -4.99 -13.02 20.00
N VAL A 147 -5.72 -12.17 20.71
CA VAL A 147 -7.00 -12.54 21.34
C VAL A 147 -8.22 -12.31 20.42
N ASN A 148 -7.99 -12.05 19.13
CA ASN A 148 -9.01 -11.79 18.11
C ASN A 148 -10.02 -10.70 18.52
N ASN A 149 -9.52 -9.54 18.99
CA ASN A 149 -10.35 -8.40 19.37
C ASN A 149 -10.32 -7.29 18.28
N PRO A 150 -11.18 -7.38 17.23
CA PRO A 150 -11.14 -6.46 16.10
C PRO A 150 -11.44 -5.01 16.48
N ALA A 151 -12.32 -4.78 17.46
CA ALA A 151 -12.65 -3.43 17.92
C ALA A 151 -11.44 -2.74 18.56
N LEU A 152 -10.70 -3.44 19.42
CA LEU A 152 -9.50 -2.91 20.04
C LEU A 152 -8.37 -2.71 19.02
N VAL A 153 -8.20 -3.63 18.06
CA VAL A 153 -7.24 -3.47 16.97
C VAL A 153 -7.56 -2.21 16.15
N ALA A 154 -8.82 -1.98 15.78
CA ALA A 154 -9.23 -0.79 15.03
C ALA A 154 -8.95 0.51 15.82
N ILE A 155 -9.24 0.52 17.12
CA ILE A 155 -8.93 1.67 17.99
C ILE A 155 -7.42 1.91 18.06
N LEU A 156 -6.62 0.87 18.32
CA LEU A 156 -5.16 0.98 18.44
C LEU A 156 -4.49 1.35 17.13
N ALA A 157 -5.01 0.86 15.99
CA ALA A 157 -4.60 1.27 14.66
C ALA A 157 -4.90 2.76 14.45
N GLY A 158 -6.11 3.22 14.77
CA GLY A 158 -6.47 4.64 14.69
C GLY A 158 -5.57 5.54 15.56
N VAL A 159 -5.30 5.13 16.80
CA VAL A 159 -4.37 5.85 17.69
C VAL A 159 -2.94 5.85 17.14
N GLY A 160 -2.48 4.74 16.55
CA GLY A 160 -1.17 4.66 15.90
C GLY A 160 -1.04 5.62 14.71
N MET A 161 -2.10 5.72 13.90
CA MET A 161 -2.14 6.60 12.72
C MET A 161 -2.29 8.10 13.07
N GLN A 162 -2.74 8.45 14.27
CA GLN A 162 -2.92 9.84 14.71
C GLN A 162 -1.62 10.54 15.13
N ALA A 163 -0.52 9.81 15.32
CA ALA A 163 0.73 10.39 15.81
C ALA A 163 1.44 11.23 14.74
N ARG A 164 1.34 12.56 14.86
CA ARG A 164 2.07 13.62 14.11
C ARG A 164 2.22 13.37 12.60
N GLU A 165 1.15 13.66 11.87
CA GLU A 165 1.12 13.69 10.40
C GLU A 165 1.42 12.33 9.73
N TRP A 166 0.77 12.06 8.60
CA TRP A 166 1.04 10.85 7.81
C TRP A 166 2.54 10.75 7.46
N GLU A 167 3.22 11.90 7.34
CA GLU A 167 4.66 12.01 7.11
C GLU A 167 5.52 11.30 8.17
N ALA A 168 5.06 11.13 9.41
CA ALA A 168 5.81 10.37 10.43
C ALA A 168 5.54 8.86 10.39
N MET A 169 4.65 8.38 9.52
CA MET A 169 4.44 6.95 9.32
C MET A 169 5.76 6.31 8.89
N THR A 170 6.12 5.22 9.57
CA THR A 170 7.29 4.41 9.23
C THR A 170 6.84 3.06 8.64
N PRO A 171 7.63 2.44 7.75
CA PRO A 171 7.33 1.10 7.22
C PRO A 171 7.06 0.07 8.32
N ARG A 172 7.85 0.10 9.40
CA ARG A 172 7.64 -0.74 10.58
C ARG A 172 6.27 -0.51 11.23
N HIS A 173 5.85 0.75 11.40
CA HIS A 173 4.56 1.04 12.01
C HIS A 173 3.41 0.52 11.13
N LEU A 174 3.50 0.76 9.81
CA LEU A 174 2.57 0.22 8.83
C LEU A 174 2.47 -1.31 8.92
N TYR A 175 3.60 -2.01 8.96
CA TYR A 175 3.65 -3.47 9.08
C TYR A 175 2.81 -3.99 10.26
N HIS A 176 2.98 -3.41 11.45
CA HIS A 176 2.24 -3.82 12.65
C HIS A 176 0.74 -3.52 12.55
N ILE A 177 0.34 -2.38 11.96
CA ILE A 177 -1.08 -2.05 11.72
C ILE A 177 -1.71 -3.06 10.77
N VAL A 178 -1.09 -3.23 9.60
CA VAL A 178 -1.61 -4.08 8.52
C VAL A 178 -1.66 -5.54 8.97
N SER A 179 -0.63 -6.03 9.65
CA SER A 179 -0.58 -7.38 10.22
C SER A 179 -1.70 -7.63 11.22
N ALA A 180 -1.90 -6.71 12.17
CA ALA A 180 -2.94 -6.84 13.18
C ALA A 180 -4.36 -6.82 12.58
N LEU A 181 -4.64 -5.88 11.66
CA LEU A 181 -5.93 -5.79 10.96
C LEU A 181 -6.22 -7.03 10.14
N ASN A 182 -5.23 -7.49 9.35
CA ASN A 182 -5.36 -8.68 8.52
C ASN A 182 -5.64 -9.93 9.39
N ARG A 183 -4.95 -10.06 10.52
CA ARG A 183 -5.12 -11.19 11.46
C ARG A 183 -6.52 -11.30 12.05
N VAL A 184 -7.18 -10.17 12.33
CA VAL A 184 -8.54 -10.14 12.90
C VAL A 184 -9.66 -10.10 11.85
N GLY A 185 -9.32 -10.31 10.58
CA GLY A 185 -10.30 -10.38 9.48
C GLY A 185 -10.65 -9.03 8.84
N LEU A 186 -10.05 -7.92 9.29
CA LEU A 186 -10.19 -6.58 8.70
C LEU A 186 -9.22 -6.40 7.51
N SER A 187 -9.23 -7.39 6.62
CA SER A 187 -8.27 -7.46 5.50
C SER A 187 -8.54 -6.40 4.43
N ALA A 188 -9.78 -5.95 4.25
CA ALA A 188 -10.10 -4.87 3.31
C ALA A 188 -9.45 -3.55 3.76
N GLU A 189 -9.60 -3.21 5.03
CA GLU A 189 -9.00 -2.05 5.67
C GLU A 189 -7.47 -2.14 5.64
N ALA A 190 -6.91 -3.32 5.92
CA ALA A 190 -5.47 -3.55 5.84
C ALA A 190 -4.91 -3.29 4.44
N ARG A 191 -5.60 -3.74 3.38
CA ARG A 191 -5.18 -3.49 1.99
C ARG A 191 -5.27 -2.02 1.61
N MET A 192 -6.37 -1.36 1.98
CA MET A 192 -6.58 0.06 1.72
C MET A 192 -5.50 0.93 2.38
N ILE A 193 -5.22 0.69 3.67
CA ILE A 193 -4.18 1.43 4.42
C ILE A 193 -2.79 1.17 3.82
N ALA A 194 -2.48 -0.07 3.43
CA ALA A 194 -1.21 -0.39 2.80
C ALA A 194 -1.04 0.31 1.45
N ALA A 195 -2.09 0.31 0.60
CA ALA A 195 -2.06 0.98 -0.69
C ALA A 195 -1.93 2.50 -0.52
N GLU A 196 -2.69 3.09 0.40
CA GLU A 196 -2.59 4.51 0.75
C GLU A 196 -1.19 4.89 1.22
N ALA A 197 -0.52 4.03 1.99
CA ALA A 197 0.85 4.26 2.42
C ALA A 197 1.82 4.42 1.26
N VAL A 198 1.73 3.54 0.26
CA VAL A 198 2.56 3.61 -0.94
C VAL A 198 2.23 4.88 -1.73
N SER A 199 0.94 5.15 -1.98
CA SER A 199 0.50 6.32 -2.75
C SER A 199 0.83 7.67 -2.08
N ARG A 200 0.95 7.71 -0.74
CA ARG A 200 1.34 8.92 0.01
C ARG A 200 2.84 9.05 0.24
N SER A 201 3.61 7.98 0.00
CA SER A 201 5.04 7.92 0.36
C SER A 201 5.98 8.63 -0.62
N GLU A 202 5.48 9.70 -1.22
CA GLU A 202 6.25 10.63 -2.04
C GLU A 202 7.17 11.49 -1.19
N GLY A 203 8.22 12.02 -1.82
CA GLY A 203 9.14 13.00 -1.25
C GLY A 203 8.60 14.41 -1.31
#